data_AF-A0A8D8Q5P4-F1
#
_entry.id   AF-A0A8D8Q5P4-F1
#
_cell.length_a   1.000
_cell.length_b   1.000
_cell.length_c   1.000
_cell.angle_alpha   90.00
_cell.angle_beta   90.00
_cell.angle_gamma   90.00
#
_symmetry.space_group_name_H-M   'P 1'
#
loop_
_entity.id
_entity.type
_entity.pdbx_description
1 polymer ?
#
loop_
_entity_poly.entity_id
_entity_poly.type
_entity_poly.pdbx_seq_one_letter_code
_entity_poly.pdbx_strand_id
1 'polypeptide(L)'
;KKSKKKKDLKYILVVEGYFDLITLKQFEINYAVASLGTSITTYHIQLLFKTINTIIFCYDGDSSGYKAAWNSLKICIPYMKDNKQIKFVFLPNKEDPDTLIRKEGKEKFQKRIDNAKSFSDFLFEKITFKLDLNNINDKIKLSINALKLISKIPGDFLRINLRKLLSIKIGLID
;
A
#
# COMPACT_ATOMS: atom_id res chain seq x y z
N LYS A 1 17.41 19.09 -27.17
CA LYS A 1 16.73 18.65 -25.92
C LYS A 1 16.86 17.13 -25.81
N LYS A 2 17.87 16.62 -25.07
CA LYS A 2 18.16 15.19 -24.96
C LYS A 2 17.03 14.49 -24.19
N SER A 3 16.31 13.61 -24.88
CA SER A 3 15.38 12.63 -24.28
C SER A 3 16.17 11.75 -23.30
N LYS A 4 16.03 12.03 -21.99
CA LYS A 4 16.49 11.10 -20.96
C LYS A 4 15.82 9.76 -21.22
N LYS A 5 16.61 8.73 -21.57
CA LYS A 5 16.18 7.32 -21.57
C LYS A 5 15.27 7.11 -20.35
N LYS A 6 13.98 6.80 -20.57
CA LYS A 6 13.11 6.33 -19.49
C LYS A 6 13.81 5.10 -18.94
N LYS A 7 14.44 5.20 -17.76
CA LYS A 7 14.69 4.02 -16.96
C LYS A 7 13.32 3.39 -16.77
N ASP A 8 13.18 2.10 -17.07
CA ASP A 8 11.97 1.34 -16.76
C ASP A 8 11.80 1.36 -15.24
N LEU A 9 11.04 2.35 -14.78
CA LEU A 9 10.65 2.49 -13.39
C LEU A 9 9.82 1.26 -13.06
N LYS A 10 10.24 0.52 -12.03
CA LYS A 10 9.54 -0.69 -11.58
C LYS A 10 8.33 -0.34 -10.71
N TYR A 11 8.40 0.78 -10.00
CA TYR A 11 7.35 1.28 -9.13
C TYR A 11 7.47 2.79 -8.96
N ILE A 12 6.43 3.39 -8.39
CA ILE A 12 6.43 4.78 -7.92
C ILE A 12 6.19 4.79 -6.41
N LEU A 13 6.85 5.70 -5.69
CA LEU A 13 6.66 5.90 -4.25
C LEU A 13 5.73 7.10 -4.04
N VAL A 14 4.68 6.92 -3.26
CA VAL A 14 3.73 7.98 -2.91
C VAL A 14 3.94 8.37 -1.45
N VAL A 15 4.24 9.64 -1.20
CA VAL A 15 4.37 10.25 0.14
C VAL A 15 3.26 11.26 0.37
N GLU A 16 3.05 11.68 1.61
CA GLU A 16 2.00 12.66 1.94
C GLU A 16 2.47 14.11 1.74
N GLY A 17 3.69 14.43 2.19
CA GLY A 17 4.19 15.79 2.32
C GLY A 17 4.98 16.31 1.11
N TYR A 18 4.93 17.64 0.92
CA TYR A 18 5.79 18.34 -0.04
C TYR A 18 7.27 18.25 0.37
N PHE A 19 7.56 18.41 1.66
CA PHE A 19 8.93 18.33 2.19
C PHE A 19 9.51 16.92 2.07
N ASP A 20 8.72 15.87 2.31
CA ASP A 20 9.10 14.48 2.03
C ASP A 20 9.60 14.31 0.59
N LEU A 21 8.84 14.82 -0.37
CA LEU A 21 9.20 14.72 -1.79
C LEU A 21 10.51 15.44 -2.10
N ILE A 22 10.71 16.65 -1.58
CA ILE A 22 11.95 17.40 -1.79
C ILE A 22 13.13 16.64 -1.20
N THR A 23 13.03 16.19 0.05
CA THR A 23 14.14 15.51 0.72
C THR A 23 14.46 14.20 0.04
N LEU A 24 13.47 13.39 -0.29
CA LEU A 24 13.68 12.15 -1.05
C LEU A 24 14.40 12.43 -2.37
N LYS A 25 14.04 13.53 -3.06
CA LYS A 25 14.72 13.96 -4.28
C LYS A 25 16.19 14.34 -4.04
N GLN A 26 16.49 15.05 -2.96
CA GLN A 26 17.86 15.41 -2.55
C GLN A 26 18.72 14.16 -2.29
N PHE A 27 18.12 13.12 -1.72
CA PHE A 27 18.75 11.80 -1.52
C PHE A 27 18.62 10.86 -2.75
N GLU A 28 18.36 11.44 -3.92
CA GLU A 28 18.28 10.75 -5.22
C GLU A 28 17.18 9.67 -5.36
N ILE A 29 16.18 9.69 -4.48
CA ILE A 29 14.93 8.92 -4.61
C ILE A 29 14.04 9.67 -5.60
N ASN A 30 14.39 9.52 -6.87
CA ASN A 30 13.84 10.31 -7.98
C ASN A 30 12.45 9.87 -8.46
N TYR A 31 11.89 8.82 -7.86
CA TYR A 31 10.64 8.16 -8.23
C TYR A 31 9.51 8.39 -7.21
N ALA A 32 9.71 9.32 -6.28
CA ALA A 32 8.68 9.74 -5.33
C ALA A 32 7.72 10.78 -5.94
N VAL A 33 6.47 10.77 -5.49
CA VAL A 33 5.42 11.79 -5.75
C VAL A 33 4.66 12.06 -4.46
N ALA A 34 4.11 13.26 -4.28
CA ALA A 34 3.37 13.65 -3.08
C ALA A 34 1.88 13.87 -3.36
N SER A 35 1.03 13.56 -2.37
CA SER A 35 -0.39 13.95 -2.39
C SER A 35 -0.65 15.37 -1.86
N LEU A 36 0.41 16.07 -1.41
CA LEU A 36 0.41 17.47 -0.97
C LEU A 36 -0.63 17.74 0.14
N GLY A 37 -0.67 16.88 1.15
CA GLY A 37 -1.57 17.03 2.31
C GLY A 37 -3.04 16.73 2.00
N THR A 38 -3.36 16.20 0.82
CA THR A 38 -4.71 15.71 0.49
C THR A 38 -4.77 14.19 0.56
N SER A 39 -5.95 13.67 0.93
CA SER A 39 -6.21 12.23 0.81
C SER A 39 -6.08 11.80 -0.64
N ILE A 40 -5.46 10.64 -0.87
CA ILE A 40 -5.40 10.02 -2.20
C ILE A 40 -6.81 9.85 -2.76
N THR A 41 -6.99 10.19 -4.03
CA THR A 41 -8.28 10.11 -4.73
C THR A 41 -8.26 8.99 -5.76
N THR A 42 -9.44 8.58 -6.24
CA THR A 42 -9.57 7.65 -7.37
C THR A 42 -8.87 8.17 -8.63
N TYR A 43 -8.89 9.48 -8.85
CA TYR A 43 -8.19 10.13 -9.95
C TYR A 43 -6.67 9.91 -9.86
N HIS A 44 -6.07 10.08 -8.69
CA HIS A 44 -4.65 9.81 -8.47
C HIS A 44 -4.30 8.36 -8.81
N ILE A 45 -5.09 7.40 -8.30
CA ILE A 45 -4.84 5.97 -8.55
C ILE A 45 -4.90 5.62 -10.04
N GLN A 46 -5.93 6.10 -10.73
CA GLN A 46 -6.06 5.87 -12.18
C GLN A 46 -4.91 6.48 -12.96
N LEU A 47 -4.49 7.70 -12.61
CA LEU A 47 -3.38 8.39 -13.26
C LEU A 47 -2.06 7.62 -13.07
N LEU A 48 -1.78 7.18 -11.84
CA LEU A 48 -0.59 6.40 -11.53
C LEU A 48 -0.61 5.05 -12.28
N PHE A 49 -1.73 4.33 -12.27
CA PHE A 49 -1.85 3.07 -12.98
C PHE A 49 -1.82 3.16 -14.51
N LYS A 50 -1.97 4.35 -15.11
CA LYS A 50 -1.68 4.56 -16.54
C LYS A 50 -0.18 4.52 -16.84
N THR A 51 0.67 4.85 -15.87
CA THR A 51 2.12 4.99 -16.08
C THR A 51 2.93 3.85 -15.49
N ILE A 52 2.43 3.23 -14.42
CA ILE A 52 3.13 2.15 -13.72
C ILE A 52 2.19 1.03 -13.28
N ASN A 53 2.75 -0.16 -13.06
CA ASN A 53 1.99 -1.31 -12.55
C ASN A 53 2.07 -1.43 -11.03
N THR A 54 3.13 -0.93 -10.40
CA THR A 54 3.34 -1.02 -8.96
C THR A 54 3.37 0.36 -8.31
N ILE A 55 2.50 0.56 -7.32
CA ILE A 55 2.47 1.77 -6.49
C ILE A 55 2.86 1.37 -5.07
N ILE A 56 3.78 2.09 -4.47
CA ILE A 56 4.18 1.92 -3.06
C ILE A 56 3.77 3.17 -2.31
N PHE A 57 2.91 3.05 -1.32
CA PHE A 57 2.59 4.17 -0.42
C PHE A 57 3.54 4.15 0.78
N CYS A 58 4.07 5.30 1.16
CA CYS A 58 4.83 5.50 2.37
C CYS A 58 4.02 6.38 3.31
N TYR A 59 3.70 5.82 4.48
CA TYR A 59 2.90 6.46 5.51
C TYR A 59 3.71 6.60 6.79
N ASP A 60 3.48 7.69 7.49
CA ASP A 60 4.05 7.96 8.80
C ASP A 60 3.66 6.84 9.78
N GLY A 61 4.53 6.61 10.77
CA GLY A 61 4.36 5.50 11.71
C GLY A 61 3.28 5.68 12.77
N ASP A 62 2.43 6.70 12.65
CA ASP A 62 1.42 7.06 13.64
C ASP A 62 0.02 6.53 13.31
N SER A 63 -0.95 6.75 14.20
CA SER A 63 -2.31 6.28 14.00
C SER A 63 -3.02 6.94 12.80
N SER A 64 -2.62 8.16 12.45
CA SER A 64 -3.13 8.91 11.30
C SER A 64 -2.65 8.29 10.00
N GLY A 65 -1.36 7.97 9.89
CA GLY A 65 -0.75 7.29 8.74
C GLY A 65 -1.38 5.91 8.51
N TYR A 66 -1.62 5.13 9.57
CA TYR A 66 -2.35 3.86 9.43
C TYR A 66 -3.80 4.03 8.95
N LYS A 67 -4.49 5.09 9.37
CA LYS A 67 -5.85 5.41 8.91
C LYS A 67 -5.84 5.86 7.44
N ALA A 68 -4.86 6.67 7.05
CA ALA A 68 -4.65 7.11 5.67
C ALA A 68 -4.35 5.91 4.75
N ALA A 69 -3.47 5.00 5.17
CA ALA A 69 -3.17 3.77 4.46
C ALA A 69 -4.43 2.92 4.21
N TRP A 70 -5.27 2.75 5.23
CA TRP A 70 -6.52 2.00 5.09
C TRP A 70 -7.49 2.68 4.12
N ASN A 71 -7.56 4.01 4.13
CA ASN A 71 -8.38 4.75 3.17
C ASN A 71 -7.86 4.57 1.74
N SER A 72 -6.56 4.71 1.53
CA SER A 72 -5.93 4.48 0.22
C SER A 72 -6.14 3.06 -0.27
N LEU A 73 -6.01 2.05 0.59
CA LEU A 73 -6.30 0.66 0.24
C LEU A 73 -7.73 0.51 -0.31
N LYS A 74 -8.73 1.05 0.39
CA LYS A 74 -10.14 0.98 -0.05
C LYS A 74 -10.37 1.67 -1.40
N ILE A 75 -9.72 2.82 -1.63
CA ILE A 75 -9.82 3.57 -2.88
C ILE A 75 -9.20 2.80 -4.04
N CYS A 76 -8.17 2.01 -3.77
CA CYS A 76 -7.46 1.26 -4.80
C CYS A 76 -8.18 -0.02 -5.23
N ILE A 77 -8.97 -0.65 -4.34
CA ILE A 77 -9.66 -1.92 -4.60
C ILE A 77 -10.30 -2.02 -6.00
N PRO A 78 -11.11 -1.04 -6.44
CA PRO A 78 -11.78 -1.10 -7.75
C PRO A 78 -10.84 -1.04 -8.96
N TYR A 79 -9.56 -0.76 -8.75
CA TYR A 79 -8.53 -0.61 -9.80
C TYR A 79 -7.48 -1.73 -9.77
N MET A 80 -7.59 -2.68 -8.84
CA MET A 80 -6.67 -3.80 -8.68
C MET A 80 -6.91 -4.91 -9.71
N LYS A 81 -6.44 -4.71 -10.93
CA LYS A 81 -6.35 -5.76 -11.96
C LYS A 81 -5.18 -6.72 -11.64
N ASP A 82 -5.15 -7.89 -12.27
CA ASP A 82 -4.15 -8.93 -11.97
C ASP A 82 -2.70 -8.49 -12.22
N ASN A 83 -2.48 -7.53 -13.12
CA ASN A 83 -1.15 -6.97 -13.39
C ASN A 83 -0.82 -5.71 -12.56
N LYS A 84 -1.70 -5.29 -11.65
CA LYS A 84 -1.51 -4.12 -10.79
C LYS A 84 -1.15 -4.54 -9.37
N GLN A 85 -0.19 -3.83 -8.80
CA GLN A 85 0.32 -4.11 -7.47
C GLN A 85 0.33 -2.85 -6.62
N ILE A 86 -0.04 -3.02 -5.35
CA ILE A 86 0.08 -1.99 -4.33
C ILE A 86 0.83 -2.56 -3.14
N LYS A 87 1.71 -1.74 -2.57
CA LYS A 87 2.43 -2.03 -1.33
C LYS A 87 2.41 -0.83 -0.39
N PHE A 88 2.72 -1.07 0.87
CA PHE A 88 2.71 -0.08 1.94
C PHE A 88 4.01 -0.15 2.74
N VAL A 89 4.67 0.98 2.90
CA VAL A 89 5.77 1.21 3.84
C VAL A 89 5.18 1.99 5.01
N PHE A 90 5.29 1.41 6.21
CA PHE A 90 4.95 2.09 7.46
C PHE A 90 6.25 2.45 8.16
N LEU A 91 6.43 3.74 8.45
CA LEU A 91 7.65 4.21 9.11
C LEU A 91 7.60 3.92 10.62
N PRO A 92 8.74 4.02 11.34
CA PRO A 92 8.74 3.99 12.79
C PRO A 92 7.86 5.09 13.38
N ASN A 93 7.36 4.88 14.60
CA ASN A 93 6.48 5.83 15.26
C ASN A 93 7.13 7.22 15.35
N LYS A 94 6.39 8.28 14.98
CA LYS A 94 6.82 9.68 14.92
C LYS A 94 7.94 9.98 13.90
N GLU A 95 8.21 9.09 12.96
CA GLU A 95 9.08 9.37 11.82
C GLU A 95 8.24 9.60 10.57
N ASP A 96 8.68 10.55 9.75
CA ASP A 96 8.20 10.83 8.39
C ASP A 96 9.33 10.53 7.37
N PRO A 97 9.04 10.50 6.05
CA PRO A 97 10.08 10.25 5.05
C PRO A 97 11.26 11.22 5.10
N ASP A 98 11.02 12.51 5.38
CA ASP A 98 12.05 13.55 5.50
C ASP A 98 13.04 13.27 6.64
N THR A 99 12.53 13.16 7.86
CA THR A 99 13.31 12.93 9.07
C THR A 99 14.02 11.58 9.03
N LEU A 100 13.35 10.53 8.55
CA LEU A 100 13.92 9.19 8.56
C LEU A 100 15.09 9.06 7.59
N ILE A 101 14.94 9.52 6.33
CA ILE A 101 16.03 9.38 5.35
C ILE A 101 17.26 10.21 5.71
N ARG A 102 17.08 11.36 6.38
CA ARG A 102 18.19 12.15 6.92
C ARG A 102 18.95 11.40 8.01
N LYS A 103 18.24 10.64 8.85
CA LYS A 103 18.83 9.85 9.95
C LYS A 103 19.53 8.59 9.45
N GLU A 104 18.89 7.83 8.56
CA GLU A 104 19.34 6.48 8.19
C GLU A 104 20.02 6.38 6.81
N GLY A 105 19.89 7.43 5.99
CA GLY A 105 20.43 7.49 4.65
C GLY A 105 19.62 6.70 3.62
N LYS A 106 19.95 6.94 2.35
CA LYS A 106 19.26 6.38 1.17
C LYS A 106 19.20 4.85 1.18
N GLU A 107 20.29 4.18 1.55
CA GLU A 107 20.36 2.71 1.47
C GLU A 107 19.42 2.00 2.44
N LYS A 108 19.35 2.46 3.69
CA LYS A 108 18.44 1.90 4.69
C LYS A 108 16.98 2.21 4.34
N PHE A 109 16.71 3.43 3.86
CA PHE A 109 15.38 3.80 3.40
C PHE A 109 14.94 2.93 2.20
N GLN A 110 15.83 2.68 1.24
CA GLN A 110 15.57 1.80 0.10
C GLN A 110 15.25 0.37 0.55
N LYS A 111 15.96 -0.17 1.54
CA LYS A 111 15.64 -1.49 2.11
C LYS A 111 14.23 -1.54 2.70
N ARG A 112 13.72 -0.45 3.28
CA ARG A 112 12.33 -0.40 3.75
C ARG A 112 11.32 -0.45 2.61
N ILE A 113 11.60 0.27 1.51
CA ILE A 113 10.79 0.24 0.29
C ILE A 113 10.76 -1.17 -0.31
N ASP A 114 11.91 -1.84 -0.36
CA ASP A 114 12.02 -3.19 -0.93
C ASP A 114 11.23 -4.22 -0.09
N ASN A 115 11.18 -4.01 1.23
CA ASN A 115 10.41 -4.81 2.19
C ASN A 115 8.98 -4.27 2.41
N ALA A 116 8.46 -3.43 1.51
CA ALA A 116 7.11 -2.88 1.65
C ALA A 116 6.06 -4.00 1.77
N LYS A 117 5.17 -3.84 2.76
CA LYS A 117 4.09 -4.78 3.07
C LYS A 117 3.14 -4.88 1.88
N SER A 118 2.75 -6.10 1.51
CA SER A 118 1.88 -6.32 0.36
C SER A 118 0.44 -5.84 0.64
N PHE A 119 -0.33 -5.61 -0.43
CA PHE A 119 -1.77 -5.32 -0.34
C PHE A 119 -2.52 -6.38 0.48
N SER A 120 -2.26 -7.67 0.23
CA SER A 120 -2.94 -8.77 0.93
C SER A 120 -2.59 -8.81 2.41
N ASP A 121 -1.31 -8.64 2.76
CA ASP A 121 -0.86 -8.67 4.16
C ASP A 121 -1.50 -7.55 4.94
N PHE A 122 -1.45 -6.32 4.41
CA PHE A 122 -2.05 -5.17 5.08
C PHE A 122 -3.59 -5.26 5.15
N LEU A 123 -4.24 -5.73 4.08
CA LEU A 123 -5.69 -5.95 4.08
C LEU A 123 -6.08 -6.89 5.22
N PHE A 124 -5.44 -8.07 5.29
CA PHE A 124 -5.79 -9.08 6.28
C PHE A 124 -5.42 -8.66 7.69
N GLU A 125 -4.22 -8.11 7.90
CA GLU A 125 -3.81 -7.55 9.19
C GLU A 125 -4.87 -6.58 9.74
N LYS A 126 -5.40 -5.71 8.88
CA LYS A 126 -6.38 -4.71 9.31
C LYS A 126 -7.74 -5.30 9.65
N ILE A 127 -8.24 -6.24 8.85
CA ILE A 127 -9.59 -6.81 9.07
C ILE A 127 -9.61 -7.92 10.13
N THR A 128 -8.45 -8.53 10.44
CA THR A 128 -8.31 -9.47 11.56
C THR A 128 -7.97 -8.78 12.87
N PHE A 129 -7.64 -7.48 12.85
CA PHE A 129 -7.28 -6.74 14.05
C PHE A 129 -8.40 -6.80 15.11
N LYS A 130 -8.06 -7.26 16.31
CA LYS A 130 -8.98 -7.46 17.45
C LYS A 130 -10.07 -8.53 17.21
N LEU A 131 -9.87 -9.48 16.32
CA LEU A 131 -10.73 -10.67 16.19
C LEU A 131 -10.06 -11.89 16.83
N ASP A 132 -10.84 -12.71 17.51
CA ASP A 132 -10.43 -14.04 17.95
C ASP A 132 -10.82 -15.07 16.89
N LEU A 133 -9.83 -15.59 16.17
CA LEU A 133 -10.06 -16.57 15.11
C LEU A 133 -10.37 -17.98 15.63
N ASN A 134 -10.47 -18.19 16.94
CA ASN A 134 -11.07 -19.41 17.50
C ASN A 134 -12.59 -19.28 17.68
N ASN A 135 -13.12 -18.05 17.68
CA ASN A 135 -14.53 -17.77 17.83
C ASN A 135 -15.24 -17.77 16.47
N ILE A 136 -16.29 -18.58 16.32
CA ILE A 136 -17.05 -18.69 15.08
C ILE A 136 -17.70 -17.37 14.65
N ASN A 137 -18.18 -16.55 15.59
CA ASN A 137 -18.80 -15.26 15.28
C ASN A 137 -17.78 -14.28 14.69
N ASP A 138 -16.54 -14.30 15.20
CA ASP A 138 -15.45 -13.47 14.67
C ASP A 138 -14.96 -13.97 13.32
N LYS A 139 -14.94 -15.29 13.08
CA LYS A 139 -14.70 -15.86 11.74
C LYS A 139 -15.78 -15.43 10.73
N ILE A 140 -17.05 -15.44 11.13
CA ILE A 140 -18.17 -14.97 10.29
C ILE A 140 -17.99 -13.47 9.98
N LYS A 141 -17.71 -12.66 11.00
CA LYS A 141 -17.47 -11.21 10.84
C LYS A 141 -16.29 -10.92 9.92
N LEU A 142 -15.18 -11.65 10.06
CA LEU A 142 -14.03 -11.58 9.16
C LEU A 142 -14.44 -11.89 7.72
N SER A 143 -15.19 -12.98 7.52
CA SER A 143 -15.63 -13.46 6.22
C SER A 143 -16.50 -12.43 5.50
N ILE A 144 -17.50 -11.87 6.19
CA ILE A 144 -18.39 -10.83 5.64
C ILE A 144 -17.57 -9.60 5.22
N ASN A 145 -16.68 -9.12 6.09
CA ASN A 145 -15.87 -7.93 5.81
C ASN A 145 -14.90 -8.16 4.64
N ALA A 146 -14.22 -9.30 4.63
CA ALA A 146 -13.29 -9.68 3.57
C ALA A 146 -14.02 -9.82 2.22
N LEU A 147 -15.10 -10.60 2.16
CA LEU A 147 -15.85 -10.83 0.92
C LEU A 147 -16.45 -9.54 0.34
N LYS A 148 -16.91 -8.62 1.20
CA LYS A 148 -17.38 -7.29 0.78
C LYS A 148 -16.29 -6.45 0.09
N LEU A 149 -15.04 -6.61 0.48
CA LEU A 149 -13.91 -5.92 -0.14
C LEU A 149 -13.41 -6.66 -1.38
N ILE A 150 -13.23 -7.98 -1.29
CA ILE A 150 -12.72 -8.82 -2.38
C ILE A 150 -13.65 -8.80 -3.59
N SER A 151 -14.98 -8.79 -3.38
CA SER A 151 -15.96 -8.74 -4.48
C SER A 151 -15.81 -7.53 -5.41
N LYS A 152 -15.24 -6.43 -4.91
CA LYS A 152 -15.03 -5.18 -5.65
C LYS A 152 -13.72 -5.14 -6.45
N ILE A 153 -12.87 -6.16 -6.32
CA ILE A 153 -11.59 -6.26 -7.03
C ILE A 153 -11.85 -6.74 -8.47
N PRO A 154 -11.35 -6.06 -9.51
CA PRO A 154 -11.56 -6.49 -10.89
C PRO A 154 -10.62 -7.62 -11.34
N GLY A 155 -9.46 -7.82 -10.71
CA GLY A 155 -8.53 -8.91 -11.03
C GLY A 155 -9.06 -10.27 -10.59
N ASP A 156 -9.24 -11.21 -11.52
CA ASP A 156 -9.81 -12.52 -11.25
C ASP A 156 -8.86 -13.38 -10.42
N PHE A 157 -7.60 -13.44 -10.84
CA PHE A 157 -6.58 -14.22 -10.14
C PHE A 157 -6.32 -13.65 -8.74
N LEU A 158 -6.29 -12.32 -8.60
CA LEU A 158 -6.17 -11.66 -7.30
C LEU A 158 -7.35 -12.00 -6.39
N ARG A 159 -8.59 -11.97 -6.90
CA ARG A 159 -9.78 -12.36 -6.11
C ARG A 159 -9.70 -13.81 -5.64
N ILE A 160 -9.32 -14.74 -6.50
CA ILE A 160 -9.17 -16.16 -6.17
C ILE A 160 -8.14 -16.35 -5.06
N ASN A 161 -6.97 -15.72 -5.18
CA ASN A 161 -5.93 -15.83 -4.16
C ASN A 161 -6.35 -15.23 -2.81
N LEU A 162 -7.02 -14.07 -2.81
CA LEU A 162 -7.51 -13.47 -1.57
C LEU A 162 -8.60 -14.33 -0.91
N ARG A 163 -9.48 -14.97 -1.68
CA ARG A 163 -10.45 -15.95 -1.15
C ARG A 163 -9.75 -17.16 -0.55
N LYS A 164 -8.71 -17.69 -1.21
CA LYS A 164 -7.89 -18.78 -0.68
C LYS A 164 -7.22 -18.39 0.64
N LEU A 165 -6.61 -17.21 0.72
CA LEU A 165 -6.00 -16.69 1.95
C LEU A 165 -7.03 -16.49 3.06
N LEU A 166 -8.23 -16.02 2.73
CA LEU A 166 -9.34 -15.92 3.68
C LEU A 166 -9.71 -17.30 4.23
N SER A 167 -9.89 -18.29 3.35
CA SER A 167 -10.23 -19.68 3.69
C SER A 167 -9.26 -20.28 4.69
N ILE A 168 -7.96 -20.13 4.42
CA ILE A 168 -6.87 -20.57 5.31
C ILE A 168 -6.98 -19.89 6.68
N LYS A 169 -7.24 -18.58 6.73
CA LYS A 169 -7.34 -17.82 8.00
C LYS A 169 -8.54 -18.21 8.86
N ILE A 170 -9.66 -18.59 8.25
CA ILE A 170 -10.86 -19.03 8.99
C ILE A 170 -10.87 -20.54 9.26
N GLY A 171 -9.91 -21.29 8.72
CA GLY A 171 -9.82 -22.74 8.88
C GLY A 171 -10.89 -23.51 8.09
N LEU A 172 -11.39 -22.92 7.00
CA LEU A 172 -12.18 -23.66 6.01
C LEU A 172 -11.17 -24.16 4.98
N ILE A 173 -10.79 -25.43 5.09
CA ILE A 173 -9.93 -26.10 4.12
C ILE A 173 -10.84 -27.09 3.40
N ASP A 174 -11.40 -26.66 2.28
CA ASP A 174 -11.97 -27.56 1.27
C ASP A 174 -10.98 -27.65 0.11
#